data_AF-A0A8T1UB20-F1
#
_entry.id   AF-A0A8T1UB20-F1
#
_cell.length_a   1.000
_cell.length_b   1.000
_cell.length_c   1.000
_cell.angle_alpha   90.00
_cell.angle_beta   90.00
_cell.angle_gamma   90.00
#
_symmetry.space_group_name_H-M   'P 1'
#
loop_
_entity.id
_entity.type
_entity.pdbx_description
1 polymer ?
#
loop_
_entity_poly.entity_id
_entity_poly.type
_entity_poly.pdbx_seq_one_letter_code
_entity_poly.pdbx_strand_id
1 'polypeptide(L)'
;MRLVLSTGEVIFCVCVVALALYLSPFFIDEVNVNASNAWEFLLVWDDEENFVHNEVIQSGLNLANLYAMFTMTKINVYEPFGMDPTDWRILDQRATYFVTSGRYSSSDGECRRLWELTYYFTPFGTLKSDLQRLKLLIWLNGMDDVVCEGYMQLLEARPDNCHVHNNVGYEELYATPRNNLESLDKWIALKEEARARGEEDSVPQIQSQIMF
;
A
#
# COMPACT_ATOMS: atom_id res chain seq x y z
N MET A 1 -41.31 -32.13 -10.77
CA MET A 1 -41.97 -30.86 -11.13
C MET A 1 -40.87 -29.92 -11.62
N ARG A 2 -40.83 -29.56 -12.91
CA ARG A 2 -39.82 -28.62 -13.45
C ARG A 2 -40.35 -27.20 -13.24
N LEU A 3 -39.64 -26.40 -12.45
CA LEU A 3 -39.91 -24.98 -12.35
C LEU A 3 -39.51 -24.34 -13.69
N VAL A 4 -40.47 -23.88 -14.47
CA VAL A 4 -40.24 -23.14 -15.71
C VAL A 4 -40.48 -21.68 -15.35
N LEU A 5 -39.38 -20.95 -15.12
CA LEU A 5 -39.42 -19.52 -14.86
C LEU A 5 -39.55 -18.78 -16.20
N SER A 6 -40.37 -17.73 -16.21
CA SER A 6 -40.42 -16.77 -17.31
C SER A 6 -39.12 -15.98 -17.39
N THR A 7 -38.83 -15.38 -18.55
CA THR A 7 -37.63 -14.54 -18.74
C THR A 7 -37.55 -13.42 -17.71
N GLY A 8 -38.68 -12.83 -17.32
CA GLY A 8 -38.73 -11.79 -16.30
C GLY A 8 -38.36 -12.29 -14.90
N GLU A 9 -38.84 -13.48 -14.52
CA GLU A 9 -38.51 -14.10 -13.22
C GLU A 9 -37.04 -14.54 -13.17
N VAL A 10 -36.48 -15.01 -14.28
CA VAL A 10 -35.05 -15.34 -14.39
C VAL A 10 -34.20 -14.08 -14.17
N ILE A 11 -34.53 -12.98 -14.85
CA ILE A 11 -33.83 -11.70 -14.68
C ILE A 11 -33.94 -11.22 -13.23
N PHE A 12 -35.13 -11.27 -12.65
CA PHE A 12 -35.35 -10.89 -11.26
C PHE A 12 -34.52 -11.73 -10.29
N CYS A 13 -34.49 -13.06 -10.44
CA CYS A 13 -33.67 -13.94 -9.62
C CYS A 13 -32.17 -13.63 -9.76
N VAL A 14 -31.69 -13.34 -10.98
CA VAL A 14 -30.29 -12.94 -11.20
C VAL A 14 -29.99 -11.61 -10.51
N CYS A 15 -30.88 -10.62 -10.61
CA CYS A 15 -30.72 -9.34 -9.92
C CYS A 15 -30.74 -9.49 -8.40
N VAL A 16 -31.62 -10.34 -7.85
CA VAL A 16 -31.69 -10.61 -6.40
C VAL A 16 -30.44 -11.34 -5.92
N VAL A 17 -29.93 -12.31 -6.68
CA VAL A 17 -28.68 -13.03 -6.35
C VAL A 17 -27.49 -12.09 -6.44
N ALA A 18 -27.41 -11.24 -7.47
CA ALA A 18 -26.36 -10.24 -7.60
C ALA A 18 -26.41 -9.22 -6.46
N LEU A 19 -27.60 -8.75 -6.09
CA LEU A 19 -27.80 -7.84 -4.95
C LEU A 19 -27.44 -8.53 -3.63
N ALA A 20 -27.83 -9.78 -3.44
CA ALA A 20 -27.50 -10.56 -2.24
C ALA A 20 -25.99 -10.82 -2.14
N LEU A 21 -25.30 -11.11 -3.25
CA LEU A 21 -23.84 -11.22 -3.28
C LEU A 21 -23.18 -9.88 -2.97
N TYR A 22 -23.70 -8.79 -3.52
CA TYR A 22 -23.21 -7.43 -3.29
C TYR A 22 -23.39 -6.96 -1.84
N LEU A 23 -24.51 -7.33 -1.22
CA LEU A 23 -24.81 -7.01 0.17
C LEU A 23 -24.27 -8.03 1.17
N SER A 24 -23.87 -9.23 0.72
CA SER A 24 -23.36 -10.30 1.60
C SER A 24 -22.25 -9.84 2.55
N PRO A 25 -21.33 -8.94 2.17
CA PRO A 25 -20.29 -8.48 3.08
C PRO A 25 -20.80 -7.70 4.30
N PHE A 26 -21.97 -7.05 4.23
CA PHE A 26 -22.58 -6.35 5.37
C PHE A 26 -23.17 -7.28 6.45
N PHE A 27 -23.18 -8.60 6.19
CA PHE A 27 -23.77 -9.61 7.08
C PHE A 27 -22.73 -10.63 7.58
N ILE A 28 -21.43 -10.44 7.31
CA ILE A 28 -20.34 -11.37 7.66
C ILE A 28 -19.57 -10.90 8.93
N ASP A 29 -20.15 -10.05 9.77
CA ASP A 29 -19.45 -9.50 10.95
C ASP A 29 -19.25 -10.49 12.12
N GLU A 30 -19.80 -11.71 12.10
CA GLU A 30 -19.75 -12.62 13.28
C GLU A 30 -18.97 -13.93 13.10
N VAL A 31 -18.37 -14.22 11.94
CA VAL A 31 -17.74 -15.54 11.71
C VAL A 31 -16.30 -15.44 11.19
N ASN A 32 -15.42 -14.79 11.94
CA ASN A 32 -14.04 -15.24 12.22
C ASN A 32 -13.20 -14.13 12.84
N VAL A 33 -12.90 -14.25 14.13
CA VAL A 33 -11.97 -13.37 14.86
C VAL A 33 -10.50 -13.56 14.41
N ASN A 34 -10.21 -14.53 13.53
CA ASN A 34 -8.85 -14.87 13.06
C ASN A 34 -8.64 -14.74 11.55
N ALA A 35 -9.64 -14.28 10.78
CA ALA A 35 -9.42 -13.87 9.40
C ALA A 35 -9.36 -12.34 9.41
N SER A 36 -8.19 -11.76 9.16
CA SER A 36 -8.02 -10.31 9.01
C SER A 36 -9.14 -9.79 8.11
N ASN A 37 -10.02 -8.97 8.67
CA ASN A 37 -11.19 -8.47 8.00
C ASN A 37 -10.71 -7.81 6.70
N ALA A 38 -11.09 -8.35 5.54
CA ALA A 38 -10.75 -7.77 4.24
C ALA A 38 -11.21 -6.30 4.11
N TRP A 39 -12.04 -5.83 5.05
CA TRP A 39 -12.54 -4.48 5.20
C TRP A 39 -11.72 -3.57 6.13
N GLU A 40 -10.87 -4.09 7.01
CA GLU A 40 -9.85 -3.24 7.68
C GLU A 40 -8.94 -2.60 6.63
N PHE A 41 -8.68 -3.30 5.51
CA PHE A 41 -7.93 -2.76 4.38
C PHE A 41 -8.59 -1.51 3.74
N LEU A 42 -9.92 -1.42 3.75
CA LEU A 42 -10.67 -0.26 3.22
C LEU A 42 -10.71 0.91 4.20
N LEU A 43 -10.73 0.62 5.51
CA LEU A 43 -10.71 1.62 6.59
C LEU A 43 -9.32 2.23 6.82
N VAL A 44 -8.24 1.49 6.58
CA VAL A 44 -6.87 1.94 6.92
C VAL A 44 -6.32 2.96 5.90
N TRP A 45 -7.00 3.21 4.78
CA TRP A 45 -6.51 4.04 3.67
C TRP A 45 -7.52 5.09 3.15
N ASP A 46 -8.54 5.49 3.93
CA ASP A 46 -9.39 6.61 3.54
C ASP A 46 -8.78 7.94 4.02
N ASP A 47 -8.41 8.81 3.08
CA ASP A 47 -7.92 10.18 3.32
C ASP A 47 -9.08 11.18 3.36
N GLU A 48 -10.23 10.75 3.91
CA GLU A 48 -11.50 11.49 3.98
C GLU A 48 -12.16 11.76 2.61
N GLU A 49 -11.44 11.66 1.48
CA GLU A 49 -11.97 11.92 0.14
C GLU A 49 -13.07 10.94 -0.30
N ASN A 50 -13.00 9.67 0.11
CA ASN A 50 -13.93 8.66 -0.44
C ASN A 50 -15.23 8.61 0.31
N PHE A 51 -15.23 8.86 1.63
CA PHE A 51 -16.43 8.80 2.46
C PHE A 51 -16.88 10.14 3.03
N VAL A 52 -15.95 11.02 3.46
CA VAL A 52 -16.30 12.29 4.11
C VAL A 52 -16.59 13.39 3.09
N HIS A 53 -15.74 13.53 2.06
CA HIS A 53 -15.86 14.61 1.06
C HIS A 53 -16.51 14.17 -0.26
N ASN A 54 -16.87 12.90 -0.40
CA ASN A 54 -17.45 12.40 -1.63
C ASN A 54 -18.91 12.84 -1.79
N GLU A 55 -19.14 13.88 -2.58
CA GLU A 55 -20.49 14.39 -2.85
C GLU A 55 -21.45 13.31 -3.35
N VAL A 56 -20.97 12.30 -4.09
CA VAL A 56 -21.81 11.19 -4.59
C VAL A 56 -22.35 10.33 -3.45
N ILE A 57 -21.57 10.12 -2.39
CA ILE A 57 -22.00 9.37 -1.20
C ILE A 57 -22.83 10.27 -0.28
N GLN A 58 -22.39 11.52 -0.08
CA GLN A 58 -23.04 12.48 0.82
C GLN A 58 -24.42 12.95 0.32
N SER A 59 -24.64 12.98 -1.00
CA SER A 59 -25.91 13.41 -1.59
C SER A 59 -27.00 12.32 -1.64
N GLY A 60 -26.73 11.13 -1.09
CA GLY A 60 -27.72 10.06 -0.91
C GLY A 60 -27.97 9.19 -2.16
N LEU A 61 -28.84 8.19 -1.99
CA LEU A 61 -29.15 7.18 -3.01
C LEU A 61 -30.15 7.74 -4.04
N ASN A 62 -29.62 8.32 -5.13
CA ASN A 62 -30.39 8.62 -6.33
C ASN A 62 -29.86 7.86 -7.54
N LEU A 63 -30.65 7.74 -8.61
CA LEU A 63 -30.32 6.88 -9.76
C LEU A 63 -29.05 7.33 -10.52
N ALA A 64 -28.79 8.64 -10.56
CA ALA A 64 -27.59 9.20 -11.17
C ALA A 64 -26.34 8.92 -10.31
N ASN A 65 -26.48 9.04 -8.99
CA ASN A 65 -25.42 8.72 -8.04
C ASN A 65 -25.13 7.22 -7.99
N LEU A 66 -26.17 6.37 -8.06
CA LEU A 66 -26.01 4.93 -8.16
C LEU A 66 -25.25 4.56 -9.43
N TYR A 67 -25.64 5.11 -10.58
CA TYR A 67 -24.89 4.92 -11.83
C TYR A 67 -23.43 5.38 -11.67
N ALA A 68 -23.20 6.57 -11.11
CA ALA A 68 -21.87 7.07 -10.84
C ALA A 68 -21.08 6.17 -9.89
N MET A 69 -21.68 5.62 -8.83
CA MET A 69 -21.03 4.64 -7.94
C MET A 69 -20.65 3.35 -8.69
N PHE A 70 -21.46 2.92 -9.65
CA PHE A 70 -21.18 1.75 -10.48
C PHE A 70 -20.13 2.00 -11.58
N THR A 71 -19.86 3.25 -11.95
CA THR A 71 -18.96 3.59 -13.07
C THR A 71 -17.78 4.49 -12.70
N MET A 72 -17.72 5.03 -11.49
CA MET A 72 -16.61 5.87 -11.03
C MET A 72 -15.42 5.02 -10.62
N THR A 73 -14.29 5.31 -11.25
CA THR A 73 -12.97 4.85 -10.80
C THR A 73 -12.48 5.79 -9.69
N LYS A 74 -12.81 5.47 -8.43
CA LYS A 74 -12.26 6.17 -7.26
C LYS A 74 -11.43 5.22 -6.43
N ILE A 75 -10.34 5.73 -5.87
CA ILE A 75 -9.46 4.98 -4.98
C ILE A 75 -10.29 4.40 -3.82
N ASN A 76 -10.18 3.10 -3.52
CA ASN A 76 -10.96 2.39 -2.48
C ASN A 76 -12.48 2.16 -2.70
N VAL A 77 -13.05 2.35 -3.90
CA VAL A 77 -14.42 1.83 -4.16
C VAL A 77 -14.33 0.43 -4.75
N TYR A 78 -15.14 -0.51 -4.25
CA TYR A 78 -15.28 -1.88 -4.78
C TYR A 78 -15.78 -1.82 -6.22
N GLU A 79 -15.00 -2.36 -7.17
CA GLU A 79 -15.28 -2.32 -8.61
C GLU A 79 -15.75 -3.71 -9.10
N PRO A 80 -17.06 -4.00 -9.11
CA PRO A 80 -17.55 -5.34 -9.43
C PRO A 80 -17.40 -5.76 -10.89
N PHE A 81 -17.15 -4.83 -11.84
CA PHE A 81 -17.29 -5.13 -13.28
C PHE A 81 -16.19 -4.62 -14.21
N GLY A 82 -15.11 -4.02 -13.71
CA GLY A 82 -13.99 -3.56 -14.53
C GLY A 82 -12.66 -4.02 -13.97
N MET A 83 -12.05 -5.05 -14.56
CA MET A 83 -10.59 -5.17 -14.44
C MET A 83 -10.00 -4.13 -15.39
N ASP A 84 -9.78 -2.93 -14.88
CA ASP A 84 -8.92 -1.97 -15.56
C ASP A 84 -7.46 -2.44 -15.39
N PRO A 85 -6.76 -2.80 -16.48
CA PRO A 85 -5.36 -3.21 -16.40
C PRO A 85 -4.43 -2.08 -15.91
N THR A 86 -4.93 -0.84 -15.86
CA THR A 86 -4.26 0.33 -15.30
C THR A 86 -4.65 0.63 -13.86
N ASP A 87 -5.50 -0.19 -13.22
CA ASP A 87 -5.79 -0.04 -11.80
C ASP A 87 -4.56 -0.37 -10.95
N TRP A 88 -3.89 0.69 -10.51
CA TRP A 88 -2.71 0.62 -9.65
C TRP A 88 -2.98 -0.13 -8.34
N ARG A 89 -4.21 -0.14 -7.81
CA ARG A 89 -4.52 -0.87 -6.57
C ARG A 89 -4.43 -2.37 -6.77
N ILE A 90 -4.98 -2.86 -7.88
CA ILE A 90 -4.94 -4.29 -8.23
C ILE A 90 -3.50 -4.72 -8.51
N LEU A 91 -2.74 -3.87 -9.20
CA LEU A 91 -1.32 -4.12 -9.48
C LEU A 91 -0.49 -4.21 -8.19
N ASP A 92 -0.68 -3.29 -7.24
CA ASP A 92 0.00 -3.31 -5.92
C ASP A 92 -0.39 -4.53 -5.08
N GLN A 93 -1.69 -4.85 -5.02
CA GLN A 93 -2.18 -6.02 -4.30
C GLN A 93 -1.59 -7.31 -4.87
N ARG A 94 -1.53 -7.43 -6.19
CA ARG A 94 -0.96 -8.60 -6.86
C ARG A 94 0.53 -8.74 -6.55
N ALA A 95 1.30 -7.66 -6.62
CA ALA A 95 2.72 -7.68 -6.28
C ALA A 95 2.93 -8.07 -4.82
N THR A 96 2.16 -7.48 -3.90
CA THR A 96 2.20 -7.79 -2.46
C THR A 96 1.85 -9.26 -2.20
N TYR A 97 0.81 -9.80 -2.86
CA TYR A 97 0.44 -11.20 -2.73
C TYR A 97 1.55 -12.15 -3.20
N PHE A 98 2.24 -11.82 -4.30
CA PHE A 98 3.34 -12.64 -4.79
C PHE A 98 4.52 -12.73 -3.81
N VAL A 99 4.88 -11.62 -3.18
CA VAL A 99 5.95 -11.59 -2.17
C VAL A 99 5.51 -12.30 -0.88
N THR A 100 4.31 -12.00 -0.38
CA THR A 100 3.82 -12.54 0.91
C THR A 100 3.44 -14.02 0.85
N SER A 101 3.06 -14.53 -0.32
CA SER A 101 2.81 -15.97 -0.52
C SER A 101 4.09 -16.82 -0.58
N GLY A 102 5.28 -16.18 -0.54
CA GLY A 102 6.58 -16.85 -0.62
C GLY A 102 6.86 -17.49 -1.98
N ARG A 103 5.99 -17.26 -2.97
CA ARG A 103 6.15 -17.77 -4.35
C ARG A 103 7.22 -17.01 -5.11
N TYR A 104 7.39 -15.74 -4.77
CA TYR A 104 8.33 -14.83 -5.42
C TYR A 104 9.11 -14.04 -4.37
N SER A 105 10.38 -13.75 -4.69
CA SER A 105 11.18 -12.79 -3.92
C SER A 105 10.76 -11.37 -4.26
N SER A 106 10.96 -10.41 -3.36
CA SER A 106 10.86 -8.99 -3.68
C SER A 106 11.81 -8.57 -4.81
N SER A 107 12.87 -9.33 -5.05
CA SER A 107 13.82 -9.13 -6.15
C SER A 107 13.39 -9.77 -7.48
N ASP A 108 12.21 -10.42 -7.54
CA ASP A 108 11.72 -11.04 -8.76
C ASP A 108 11.29 -9.99 -9.80
N GLY A 109 11.66 -10.21 -11.06
CA GLY A 109 11.37 -9.27 -12.16
C GLY A 109 9.87 -9.08 -12.42
N GLU A 110 9.03 -10.08 -12.13
CA GLU A 110 7.58 -9.96 -12.25
C GLU A 110 7.01 -9.01 -11.17
N CYS A 111 7.47 -9.14 -9.92
CA CYS A 111 7.05 -8.27 -8.82
C CYS A 111 7.51 -6.83 -9.05
N ARG A 112 8.77 -6.65 -9.45
CA ARG A 112 9.31 -5.34 -9.80
C ARG A 112 8.47 -4.65 -10.88
N ARG A 113 8.15 -5.37 -11.96
CA ARG A 113 7.37 -4.80 -13.08
C ARG A 113 5.97 -4.40 -12.64
N LEU A 114 5.34 -5.15 -11.75
CA LEU A 114 4.04 -4.78 -11.19
C LEU A 114 4.15 -3.48 -10.37
N TRP A 115 5.16 -3.33 -9.51
CA TRP A 115 5.37 -2.08 -8.77
C TRP A 115 5.71 -0.88 -9.67
N GLU A 116 6.48 -1.08 -10.74
CA GLU A 116 6.75 -0.03 -11.74
C GLU A 116 5.45 0.43 -12.41
N LEU A 117 4.58 -0.49 -12.80
CA LEU A 117 3.26 -0.18 -13.36
C LEU A 117 2.35 0.48 -12.34
N THR A 118 2.32 -0.01 -11.10
CA THR A 118 1.58 0.63 -10.00
C THR A 118 2.03 2.08 -9.82
N TYR A 119 3.34 2.33 -9.75
CA TYR A 119 3.89 3.68 -9.57
C TYR A 119 3.52 4.60 -10.74
N TYR A 120 3.56 4.07 -11.96
CA TYR A 120 3.19 4.81 -13.16
C TYR A 120 1.70 5.20 -13.17
N PHE A 121 0.80 4.29 -12.77
CA PHE A 121 -0.64 4.52 -12.77
C PHE A 121 -1.21 5.13 -11.48
N THR A 122 -0.42 5.19 -10.41
CA THR A 122 -0.85 5.87 -9.18
C THR A 122 -1.04 7.36 -9.50
N PRO A 123 -2.21 7.95 -9.19
CA PRO A 123 -2.51 9.35 -9.50
C PRO A 123 -1.59 10.31 -8.73
N PHE A 124 -1.75 11.61 -8.97
CA PHE A 124 -1.00 12.65 -8.28
C PHE A 124 -1.96 13.60 -7.58
N GLY A 125 -1.46 14.26 -6.53
CA GLY A 125 -2.13 15.41 -5.92
C GLY A 125 -2.99 15.10 -4.71
N THR A 126 -3.06 13.83 -4.28
CA THR A 126 -3.67 13.46 -2.99
C THR A 126 -2.62 12.90 -2.04
N LEU A 127 -2.80 13.12 -0.73
CA LEU A 127 -1.89 12.60 0.31
C LEU A 127 -1.71 11.09 0.17
N LYS A 128 -2.80 10.37 -0.08
CA LYS A 128 -2.78 8.93 -0.29
C LYS A 128 -1.94 8.53 -1.50
N SER A 129 -2.07 9.27 -2.60
CA SER A 129 -1.28 9.02 -3.79
C SER A 129 0.21 9.27 -3.54
N ASP A 130 0.56 10.31 -2.78
CA ASP A 130 1.94 10.61 -2.44
C ASP A 130 2.54 9.53 -1.52
N LEU A 131 1.81 9.13 -0.48
CA LEU A 131 2.22 8.03 0.42
C LEU A 131 2.40 6.70 -0.34
N GLN A 132 1.48 6.37 -1.27
CA GLN A 132 1.61 5.18 -2.11
C GLN A 132 2.86 5.23 -2.98
N ARG A 133 3.15 6.38 -3.59
CA ARG A 133 4.31 6.54 -4.46
C ARG A 133 5.61 6.37 -3.68
N LEU A 134 5.72 6.94 -2.48
CA LEU A 134 6.88 6.77 -1.60
C LEU A 134 7.04 5.32 -1.15
N LYS A 135 5.95 4.64 -0.75
CA LYS A 135 5.95 3.20 -0.47
C LYS A 135 6.50 2.39 -1.65
N LEU A 136 6.08 2.69 -2.88
CA LEU A 136 6.52 1.97 -4.07
C LEU A 136 8.00 2.21 -4.40
N LEU A 137 8.50 3.43 -4.19
CA LEU A 137 9.93 3.72 -4.33
C LEU A 137 10.77 2.89 -3.35
N ILE A 138 10.29 2.67 -2.12
CA ILE A 138 10.94 1.74 -1.18
C ILE A 138 11.01 0.32 -1.75
N TRP A 139 9.92 -0.19 -2.32
CA TRP A 139 9.92 -1.53 -2.91
C TRP A 139 10.83 -1.66 -4.13
N LEU A 140 10.95 -0.60 -4.93
CA LEU A 140 11.73 -0.59 -6.16
C LEU A 140 13.22 -0.36 -5.93
N ASN A 141 13.56 0.54 -5.02
CA ASN A 141 14.92 1.09 -4.89
C ASN A 141 15.47 1.00 -3.46
N GLY A 142 14.65 0.61 -2.49
CA GLY A 142 14.97 0.70 -1.07
C GLY A 142 14.71 2.09 -0.50
N MET A 143 15.05 2.25 0.78
CA MET A 143 14.91 3.52 1.49
C MET A 143 16.09 4.44 1.13
N ASP A 144 15.92 5.28 0.11
CA ASP A 144 16.92 6.25 -0.37
C ASP A 144 16.58 7.70 0.03
N ASP A 145 17.47 8.63 -0.31
CA ASP A 145 17.31 10.06 0.02
C ASP A 145 16.03 10.65 -0.58
N VAL A 146 15.60 10.18 -1.76
CA VAL A 146 14.38 10.67 -2.43
C VAL A 146 13.14 10.29 -1.62
N VAL A 147 13.10 9.05 -1.10
CA VAL A 147 12.01 8.60 -0.23
C VAL A 147 12.00 9.41 1.08
N CYS A 148 13.18 9.59 1.70
CA CYS A 148 13.30 10.33 2.95
C CYS A 148 12.83 11.78 2.78
N GLU A 149 13.34 12.50 1.77
CA GLU A 149 12.92 13.86 1.45
C GLU A 149 11.42 13.96 1.19
N GLY A 150 10.85 12.98 0.46
CA GLY A 150 9.42 12.94 0.19
C GLY A 150 8.56 12.83 1.45
N TYR A 151 8.93 11.97 2.41
CA TYR A 151 8.20 11.88 3.69
C TYR A 151 8.36 13.16 4.53
N MET A 152 9.54 13.79 4.53
CA MET A 152 9.75 15.05 5.23
C MET A 152 8.92 16.19 4.63
N GLN A 153 8.80 16.27 3.31
CA GLN A 153 7.91 17.23 2.65
C GLN A 153 6.43 16.99 3.01
N LEU A 154 6.00 15.72 3.07
CA LEU A 154 4.66 15.39 3.54
C LEU A 154 4.44 15.79 5.00
N LEU A 155 5.45 15.64 5.86
CA LEU A 155 5.38 16.04 7.27
C LEU A 155 5.28 17.56 7.41
N GLU A 156 6.05 18.32 6.65
CA GLU A 156 5.95 19.77 6.61
C GLU A 156 4.56 20.24 6.14
N ALA A 157 4.01 19.59 5.12
CA ALA A 157 2.69 19.91 4.58
C ALA A 157 1.53 19.46 5.48
N ARG A 158 1.72 18.38 6.26
CA ARG A 158 0.69 17.72 7.08
C ARG A 158 1.23 17.38 8.48
N PRO A 159 1.62 18.38 9.29
CA PRO A 159 2.35 18.16 10.54
C PRO A 159 1.55 17.44 11.63
N ASP A 160 0.22 17.37 11.52
CA ASP A 160 -0.64 16.68 12.49
C ASP A 160 -1.16 15.33 11.99
N ASN A 161 -0.76 14.90 10.78
CA ASN A 161 -1.29 13.67 10.19
C ASN A 161 -0.57 12.43 10.73
N CYS A 162 -1.31 11.57 11.45
CA CYS A 162 -0.76 10.38 12.08
C CYS A 162 -0.17 9.36 11.10
N HIS A 163 -0.69 9.26 9.87
CA HIS A 163 -0.13 8.36 8.87
C HIS A 163 1.22 8.85 8.36
N VAL A 164 1.38 10.17 8.19
CA VAL A 164 2.67 10.77 7.84
C VAL A 164 3.69 10.55 8.95
N HIS A 165 3.31 10.82 10.20
CA HIS A 165 4.17 10.55 11.37
C HIS A 165 4.59 9.09 11.47
N ASN A 166 3.67 8.14 11.25
CA ASN A 166 4.00 6.71 11.28
C ASN A 166 5.02 6.32 10.21
N ASN A 167 4.94 6.91 9.01
CA ASN A 167 5.88 6.61 7.94
C ASN A 167 7.23 7.34 8.10
N VAL A 168 7.25 8.55 8.66
CA VAL A 168 8.50 9.24 9.05
C VAL A 168 9.20 8.51 10.18
N GLY A 169 8.46 8.00 11.18
CA GLY A 169 9.04 7.20 12.26
C GLY A 169 9.75 5.93 11.74
N TYR A 170 9.33 5.41 10.58
CA TYR A 170 10.09 4.36 9.89
C TYR A 170 11.46 4.88 9.41
N GLU A 171 11.55 6.10 8.85
CA GLU A 171 12.86 6.70 8.53
C GLU A 171 13.77 6.76 9.76
N GLU A 172 13.30 7.34 10.87
CA GLU A 172 14.11 7.50 12.08
C GLU A 172 14.56 6.15 12.67
N LEU A 173 13.68 5.15 12.65
CA LEU A 173 13.97 3.80 13.14
C LEU A 173 15.05 3.10 12.31
N TYR A 174 15.09 3.33 11.00
CA TYR A 174 16.05 2.70 10.10
C TYR A 174 17.29 3.57 9.83
N ALA A 175 17.28 4.86 10.17
CA ALA A 175 18.43 5.76 10.05
C ALA A 175 19.59 5.31 10.95
N THR A 176 19.31 4.94 12.20
CA THR A 176 20.35 4.51 13.14
C THR A 176 21.04 3.20 12.70
N PRO A 177 20.31 2.11 12.35
CA PRO A 177 20.92 0.93 11.76
C PRO A 177 21.73 1.20 10.49
N ARG A 178 21.24 2.09 9.60
CA ARG A 178 21.94 2.45 8.36
C ARG A 178 23.27 3.16 8.64
N ASN A 179 23.26 4.16 9.51
CA ASN A 179 24.47 4.88 9.93
C ASN A 179 25.49 3.94 10.59
N ASN A 180 25.01 2.96 11.36
CA ASN A 180 25.86 1.92 11.95
C ASN A 180 26.50 1.01 10.89
N LEU A 181 25.75 0.63 9.84
CA LEU A 181 26.29 -0.15 8.72
C LEU A 181 27.33 0.63 7.91
N GLU A 182 27.07 1.89 7.60
CA GLU A 182 28.06 2.74 6.90
C GLU A 182 29.33 2.94 7.73
N SER A 183 29.18 3.10 9.04
CA SER A 183 30.32 3.21 9.96
C SER A 183 31.13 1.92 9.98
N LEU A 184 30.44 0.77 9.97
CA LEU A 184 31.06 -0.55 9.89
C LEU A 184 31.84 -0.71 8.57
N ASP A 185 31.26 -0.35 7.43
CA ASP A 185 31.93 -0.45 6.12
C ASP A 185 33.19 0.40 6.06
N LYS A 186 33.14 1.65 6.57
CA LYS A 186 34.31 2.53 6.68
C LYS A 186 35.40 1.92 7.56
N TRP A 187 35.01 1.31 8.67
CA TRP A 187 35.96 0.66 9.58
C TRP A 187 36.58 -0.60 8.99
N ILE A 188 35.82 -1.41 8.26
CA ILE A 188 36.34 -2.57 7.53
C ILE A 188 37.41 -2.12 6.54
N ALA A 189 37.12 -1.08 5.74
CA ALA A 189 38.10 -0.52 4.80
C ALA A 189 39.38 -0.04 5.49
N LEU A 190 39.25 0.74 6.58
CA LEU A 190 40.39 1.19 7.38
C LEU A 190 41.22 0.03 7.94
N LYS A 191 40.56 -1.05 8.37
CA LYS A 191 41.23 -2.22 8.91
C LYS A 191 41.97 -3.00 7.84
N GLU A 192 41.39 -3.16 6.66
CA GLU A 192 42.07 -3.79 5.51
C GLU A 192 43.31 -3.00 5.08
N GLU A 193 43.21 -1.67 5.04
CA GLU A 193 44.35 -0.80 4.77
C GLU A 193 45.44 -0.88 5.84
N ALA A 194 45.06 -0.87 7.12
CA ALA A 194 46.00 -1.01 8.23
C ALA A 194 46.67 -2.38 8.23
N ARG A 195 45.94 -3.45 7.90
CA ARG A 195 46.48 -4.80 7.70
C ARG A 195 47.52 -4.83 6.58
N ALA A 196 47.26 -4.16 5.46
CA ALA A 196 48.23 -4.07 4.36
C ALA A 196 49.52 -3.36 4.77
N ARG A 197 49.47 -2.48 5.79
CA ARG A 197 50.63 -1.79 6.37
C ARG A 197 51.25 -2.49 7.59
N GLY A 198 50.63 -3.55 8.11
CA GLY A 198 51.06 -4.22 9.35
C GLY A 198 50.73 -3.42 10.63
N GLU A 199 49.74 -2.53 10.57
CA GLU A 199 49.39 -1.57 11.63
C GLU A 199 47.96 -1.82 12.18
N GLU A 200 47.46 -3.07 12.16
CA GLU A 200 46.07 -3.38 12.58
C GLU A 200 45.72 -2.87 13.98
N ASP A 201 46.69 -2.83 14.91
CA ASP A 201 46.50 -2.37 16.29
C ASP A 201 46.26 -0.85 16.40
N SER A 202 46.48 -0.09 15.32
CA SER A 202 46.24 1.36 15.27
C SER A 202 44.79 1.73 14.94
N VAL A 203 43.95 0.76 14.55
CA VAL A 203 42.57 1.01 14.12
C VAL A 203 41.65 1.19 15.34
N PRO A 204 40.94 2.34 15.47
CA PRO A 204 40.01 2.56 16.57
C PRO A 204 38.88 1.53 16.62
N GLN A 205 38.44 1.12 17.81
CA GLN A 205 37.27 0.25 17.97
C GLN A 205 35.97 1.01 17.63
N ILE A 206 35.04 0.38 16.91
CA ILE A 206 33.68 0.90 16.77
C ILE A 206 32.95 0.71 18.10
N GLN A 207 32.38 1.79 18.63
CA GLN A 207 31.31 1.72 19.63
C GLN A 207 29.98 1.84 18.88
N SER A 208 29.15 0.78 18.92
CA SER A 208 27.80 0.89 18.40
C SER A 208 26.97 1.75 19.35
N GLN A 209 26.29 2.76 18.80
CA GLN A 209 25.17 3.41 19.50
C GLN A 209 23.91 2.63 19.11
N ILE A 210 23.56 1.64 19.93
CA ILE A 210 22.20 1.10 19.92
C ILE A 210 21.43 1.92 20.96
N MET A 211 20.73 2.96 20.52
CA MET A 211 19.72 3.62 21.36
C MET A 211 18.40 2.87 21.16
N PHE A 212 17.83 2.40 22.28
CA PHE A 212 16.48 1.82 22.35
C PHE A 212 15.42 2.93 22.43
#